data_AF-A0A5C6C9B2-F1
#
_entry.id   AF-A0A5C6C9B2-F1
#
_cell.length_a   1.000
_cell.length_b   1.000
_cell.length_c   1.000
_cell.angle_alpha   90.00
_cell.angle_beta   90.00
_cell.angle_gamma   90.00
#
_symmetry.space_group_name_H-M   'P 1'
#
loop_
_entity.id
_entity.type
_entity.pdbx_description
1 polymer ?
#
loop_
_entity_poly.entity_id
_entity_poly.type
_entity_poly.pdbx_seq_one_letter_code
_entity_poly.pdbx_strand_id
1 'polypeptide(L)'
;MIDPTSDAVDKRLIATRGPLWHKSDSQKNRIPQGLREVECDSTWGYSKHDGLVQVYSFEVVVSATKESTVFPLLASSATACQKETTSFDEKIADLSEATENVLADSGYLNSRIFVVSHVGGEKVVTPERYEKRFVEQAI
;
A
#
# COMPACT_ATOMS: atom_id res chain seq x y z
N MET A 1 -4.13 24.87 9.66
CA MET A 1 -2.95 24.31 10.37
C MET A 1 -2.97 22.81 10.11
N ILE A 2 -1.80 22.21 9.88
CA ILE A 2 -1.67 20.76 9.69
C ILE A 2 -1.65 20.11 11.07
N ASP A 3 -2.36 19.00 11.21
CA ASP A 3 -2.40 18.19 12.43
C ASP A 3 -2.09 16.73 12.05
N PRO A 4 -0.91 16.21 12.40
CA PRO A 4 -0.48 14.85 12.07
C PRO A 4 -0.80 13.83 13.16
N THR A 5 -1.71 14.12 14.10
CA THR A 5 -2.06 13.17 15.18
C THR A 5 -2.78 11.92 14.65
N SER A 6 -3.52 12.05 13.56
CA SER A 6 -4.08 10.93 12.81
C SER A 6 -3.69 11.06 11.36
N ASP A 7 -3.08 10.02 10.80
CA ASP A 7 -2.65 9.97 9.42
C ASP A 7 -3.41 8.89 8.65
N ALA A 8 -3.42 8.96 7.32
CA ALA A 8 -3.96 7.93 6.45
C ALA A 8 -2.93 7.55 5.39
N VAL A 9 -2.80 6.25 5.11
CA VAL A 9 -1.91 5.71 4.09
C VAL A 9 -2.70 4.96 3.03
N ASP A 10 -2.34 5.18 1.77
CA ASP A 10 -2.86 4.44 0.63
C ASP A 10 -1.81 4.32 -0.48
N LYS A 11 -1.91 3.25 -1.28
CA LYS A 11 -1.04 2.99 -2.42
C LYS A 11 -1.86 2.76 -3.67
N ARG A 12 -1.47 3.47 -4.73
CA ARG A 12 -2.06 3.34 -6.05
C ARG A 12 -1.11 2.70 -7.04
N LEU A 13 -1.65 1.83 -7.89
CA LEU A 13 -0.96 1.32 -9.07
C LEU A 13 -1.17 2.28 -10.25
N ILE A 14 -0.09 2.56 -10.97
CA ILE A 14 -0.06 3.43 -12.14
C ILE A 14 0.42 2.61 -13.32
N ALA A 15 -0.43 2.46 -14.33
CA ALA A 15 -0.08 1.73 -15.55
C ALA A 15 1.07 2.43 -16.29
N THR A 16 1.98 1.61 -16.83
CA THR A 16 3.00 2.06 -17.77
C THR A 16 2.37 2.64 -19.04
N ARG A 17 3.12 3.51 -19.73
CA ARG A 17 2.71 4.09 -21.03
C ARG A 17 3.30 3.35 -22.21
N GLY A 18 4.48 2.76 -22.03
CA GLY A 18 5.19 1.95 -23.01
C GLY A 18 4.44 0.65 -23.37
N PRO A 19 4.92 -0.09 -24.39
CA PRO A 19 4.29 -1.33 -24.78
C PRO A 19 4.46 -2.41 -23.70
N LEU A 20 3.45 -3.28 -23.57
CA LEU A 20 3.46 -4.35 -22.58
C LEU A 20 4.63 -5.30 -22.80
N TRP A 21 5.46 -5.43 -21.77
CA TRP A 21 6.58 -6.38 -21.76
C TRP A 21 6.17 -7.68 -21.10
N HIS A 22 6.08 -8.74 -21.89
CA HIS A 22 5.61 -10.04 -21.42
C HIS A 22 6.37 -10.51 -20.16
N LYS A 23 5.65 -10.98 -19.13
CA LYS A 23 6.22 -11.32 -17.81
C LYS A 23 7.42 -12.26 -17.87
N SER A 24 7.36 -13.29 -18.72
CA SER A 24 8.46 -14.25 -18.93
C SER A 24 9.72 -13.60 -19.51
N ASP A 25 9.55 -12.58 -20.35
CA ASP A 25 10.64 -11.83 -20.97
C ASP A 25 11.25 -10.82 -19.98
N SER A 26 10.40 -10.14 -19.20
CA SER A 26 10.82 -9.28 -18.09
C SER A 26 11.67 -10.02 -17.06
N GLN A 27 11.26 -11.22 -16.65
CA GLN A 27 12.03 -12.05 -15.72
C GLN A 27 13.40 -12.49 -16.25
N LYS A 28 13.57 -12.53 -17.58
CA LYS A 28 14.84 -12.89 -18.25
C LYS A 28 15.64 -11.68 -18.69
N ASN A 29 15.17 -10.47 -18.36
CA ASN A 29 15.70 -9.21 -18.87
C ASN A 29 15.88 -9.21 -20.40
N ARG A 30 14.92 -9.80 -21.13
CA ARG A 30 14.96 -9.97 -22.58
C ARG A 30 13.93 -9.05 -23.23
N ILE A 31 14.36 -8.11 -24.07
CA ILE A 31 13.45 -7.31 -24.89
C ILE A 31 13.29 -8.00 -26.25
N PRO A 32 12.06 -8.42 -26.66
CA PRO A 32 11.82 -9.01 -27.97
C PRO A 32 12.24 -8.08 -29.12
N GLN A 33 12.73 -8.66 -30.21
CA GLN A 33 13.12 -7.88 -31.39
C GLN A 33 11.93 -7.07 -31.91
N GLY A 34 12.14 -5.75 -32.10
CA GLY A 34 11.10 -4.83 -32.57
C GLY A 34 10.26 -4.19 -31.46
N LEU A 35 10.32 -4.69 -30.22
CA LEU A 35 9.72 -4.03 -29.08
C LEU A 35 10.63 -2.88 -28.62
N ARG A 36 10.16 -1.64 -28.70
CA ARG A 36 10.91 -0.43 -28.36
C ARG A 36 10.19 0.34 -27.26
N GLU A 37 10.90 1.23 -26.58
CA GLU A 37 10.33 2.12 -25.55
C GLU A 37 9.65 1.37 -24.39
N VAL A 38 10.12 0.14 -24.13
CA VAL A 38 9.69 -0.64 -22.97
C VAL A 38 10.18 0.05 -21.70
N GLU A 39 9.27 0.28 -20.76
CA GLU A 39 9.59 0.77 -19.42
C GLU A 39 10.17 -0.39 -18.58
N CYS A 40 11.46 -0.68 -18.74
CA CYS A 40 12.11 -1.85 -18.14
C CYS A 40 12.11 -1.89 -16.62
N ASP A 41 11.96 -0.74 -15.96
CA ASP A 41 11.90 -0.66 -14.50
C ASP A 41 10.50 -1.01 -13.96
N SER A 42 9.48 -1.06 -14.81
CA SER A 42 8.14 -1.43 -14.39
C SER A 42 8.02 -2.93 -14.07
N THR A 43 7.00 -3.28 -13.28
CA THR A 43 6.76 -4.67 -12.88
C THR A 43 5.30 -5.06 -13.09
N TRP A 44 5.02 -6.35 -13.14
CA TRP A 44 3.65 -6.84 -13.21
C TRP A 44 2.99 -6.83 -11.84
N GLY A 45 1.96 -6.00 -11.67
CA GLY A 45 1.10 -5.95 -10.50
C GLY A 45 -0.30 -6.47 -10.82
N TYR A 46 -1.08 -6.81 -9.78
CA TYR A 46 -2.47 -7.22 -9.93
C TYR A 46 -3.39 -6.17 -9.29
N SER A 47 -4.35 -5.66 -10.04
CA SER A 47 -5.47 -4.87 -9.51
C SER A 47 -6.77 -5.66 -9.66
N LYS A 48 -7.70 -5.52 -8.71
CA LYS A 48 -9.02 -6.19 -8.80
C LYS A 48 -9.84 -5.69 -10.00
N HIS A 49 -9.60 -4.44 -10.43
CA HIS A 49 -10.34 -3.79 -11.52
C HIS A 49 -9.78 -4.16 -12.91
N ASP A 50 -8.46 -4.16 -13.06
CA ASP A 50 -7.76 -4.27 -14.35
C ASP A 50 -7.05 -5.61 -14.55
N GLY A 51 -7.02 -6.46 -13.54
CA GLY A 51 -6.29 -7.73 -13.58
C GLY A 51 -4.78 -7.52 -13.51
N LEU A 52 -4.01 -8.32 -14.25
CA LEU A 52 -2.56 -8.24 -14.28
C LEU A 52 -2.13 -7.11 -15.23
N VAL A 53 -1.43 -6.10 -14.70
CA VAL A 53 -1.01 -4.90 -15.46
C VAL A 53 0.46 -4.62 -15.20
N GLN A 54 1.17 -4.10 -16.21
CA GLN A 54 2.52 -3.59 -16.05
C GLN A 54 2.46 -2.17 -15.46
N VAL A 55 2.98 -2.01 -14.25
CA VAL A 55 2.70 -0.86 -13.38
C VAL A 55 3.91 -0.40 -12.56
N TYR A 56 3.86 0.87 -12.18
CA TYR A 56 4.55 1.45 -11.03
C TYR A 56 3.56 1.58 -9.85
N SER A 57 4.08 1.84 -8.66
CA SER A 57 3.27 2.19 -7.49
C SER A 57 3.64 3.57 -6.95
N PHE A 58 2.65 4.24 -6.39
CA PHE A 58 2.80 5.48 -5.64
C PHE A 58 2.04 5.34 -4.33
N GLU A 59 2.72 5.56 -3.21
CA GLU A 59 2.20 5.41 -1.86
C GLU A 59 2.37 6.72 -1.10
N VAL A 60 1.32 7.18 -0.44
CA VAL A 60 1.29 8.44 0.29
C VAL A 60 0.77 8.26 1.70
N VAL A 61 1.33 9.04 2.62
CA VAL A 61 0.79 9.27 3.96
C VAL A 61 0.31 10.71 4.03
N VAL A 62 -0.92 10.92 4.47
CA VAL A 62 -1.53 12.26 4.58
C VAL A 62 -2.07 12.47 5.99
N SER A 63 -2.12 13.74 6.44
CA SER A 63 -2.88 14.07 7.65
C SER A 63 -4.37 13.79 7.44
N ALA A 64 -5.00 13.20 8.46
CA ALA A 64 -6.39 12.73 8.45
C ALA A 64 -7.18 13.17 9.69
N THR A 65 -6.66 14.12 10.48
CA THR A 65 -7.40 14.67 11.62
C THR A 65 -8.59 15.51 11.16
N LYS A 66 -9.74 15.29 11.80
CA LYS A 66 -11.00 15.97 11.52
C LYS A 66 -10.82 17.50 11.62
N GLU A 67 -11.39 18.24 10.68
CA GLU A 67 -11.36 19.72 10.65
C GLU A 67 -9.96 20.35 10.44
N SER A 68 -8.93 19.52 10.19
CA SER A 68 -7.59 19.97 9.78
C SER A 68 -7.43 19.96 8.26
N THR A 69 -6.40 20.66 7.76
CA THR A 69 -6.03 20.57 6.34
C THR A 69 -5.43 19.20 6.06
N VAL A 70 -5.97 18.47 5.08
CA VAL A 70 -5.32 17.26 4.53
C VAL A 70 -4.06 17.68 3.81
N PHE A 71 -2.93 17.17 4.25
CA PHE A 71 -1.62 17.52 3.73
C PHE A 71 -0.75 16.29 3.54
N PRO A 72 -0.03 16.14 2.40
CA PRO A 72 0.92 15.06 2.21
C PRO A 72 2.07 15.18 3.22
N LEU A 73 2.28 14.15 4.03
CA LEU A 73 3.36 14.07 5.00
C LEU A 73 4.53 13.29 4.44
N LEU A 74 4.26 12.12 3.85
CA LEU A 74 5.25 11.25 3.22
C LEU A 74 4.74 10.79 1.86
N ALA A 75 5.65 10.57 0.93
CA ALA A 75 5.35 10.02 -0.38
C ALA A 75 6.51 9.17 -0.90
N SER A 76 6.20 8.06 -1.55
CA SER A 76 7.20 7.23 -2.24
C SER A 76 6.63 6.70 -3.55
N SER A 77 7.47 6.63 -4.57
CA SER A 77 7.21 5.86 -5.78
C SER A 77 8.10 4.64 -5.81
N ALA A 78 7.55 3.50 -6.21
CA ALA A 78 8.30 2.27 -6.39
C ALA A 78 7.86 1.55 -7.66
N THR A 79 8.59 0.50 -8.00
CA THR A 79 8.10 -0.49 -8.95
C THR A 79 7.07 -1.35 -8.20
N ALA A 80 5.97 -1.72 -8.84
CA ALA A 80 4.79 -2.32 -8.18
C ALA A 80 5.00 -3.70 -7.53
N CYS A 81 6.24 -4.20 -7.44
CA CYS A 81 6.55 -5.52 -6.89
C CYS A 81 6.58 -5.56 -5.36
N GLN A 82 6.55 -4.41 -4.68
CA GLN A 82 6.55 -4.36 -3.22
C GLN A 82 5.14 -4.39 -2.65
N LYS A 83 4.93 -5.27 -1.67
CA LYS A 83 3.71 -5.33 -0.86
C LYS A 83 3.62 -4.08 0.03
N GLU A 84 2.40 -3.59 0.22
CA GLU A 84 2.07 -2.46 1.11
C GLU A 84 2.70 -2.64 2.50
N THR A 85 2.64 -3.87 3.05
CA THR A 85 3.25 -4.20 4.34
C THR A 85 4.76 -4.02 4.41
N THR A 86 5.45 -4.07 3.28
CA THR A 86 6.91 -3.88 3.20
C THR A 86 7.25 -2.43 2.90
N SER A 87 6.55 -1.81 1.94
CA SER A 87 6.81 -0.42 1.55
C SER A 87 6.45 0.59 2.64
N PHE A 88 5.48 0.26 3.49
CA PHE A 88 5.09 1.12 4.59
C PHE A 88 5.95 0.94 5.85
N ASP A 89 6.53 -0.24 6.09
CA ASP A 89 7.47 -0.47 7.20
C ASP A 89 8.64 0.53 7.16
N GLU A 90 9.12 0.88 5.97
CA GLU A 90 10.18 1.88 5.76
C GLU A 90 9.77 3.29 6.19
N LYS A 91 8.47 3.61 6.13
CA LYS A 91 7.92 4.95 6.44
C LYS A 91 7.63 5.14 7.92
N ILE A 92 7.52 4.06 8.70
CA ILE A 92 7.22 4.13 10.15
C ILE A 92 8.25 5.00 10.88
N ALA A 93 9.52 4.92 10.48
CA ALA A 93 10.60 5.71 11.07
C ALA A 93 10.51 7.21 10.76
N ASP A 94 9.80 7.59 9.69
CA ASP A 94 9.66 8.97 9.22
C ASP A 94 8.31 9.60 9.62
N LEU A 95 7.45 8.85 10.32
CA LEU A 95 6.21 9.41 10.88
C LEU A 95 6.53 10.46 11.94
N SER A 96 5.63 11.42 12.10
CA SER A 96 5.75 12.42 13.16
C SER A 96 5.74 11.73 14.52
N GLU A 97 6.52 12.23 15.48
CA GLU A 97 6.43 11.78 16.88
C GLU A 97 5.04 12.04 17.48
N ALA A 98 4.27 12.96 16.88
CA ALA A 98 2.89 13.24 17.26
C ALA A 98 1.87 12.28 16.62
N THR A 99 2.27 11.42 15.69
CA THR A 99 1.35 10.47 15.04
C THR A 99 0.89 9.42 16.04
N GLU A 100 -0.40 9.42 16.36
CA GLU A 100 -1.02 8.46 17.28
C GLU A 100 -1.71 7.32 16.52
N ASN A 101 -2.26 7.62 15.34
CA ASN A 101 -3.08 6.68 14.57
C ASN A 101 -2.70 6.71 13.09
N VAL A 102 -2.69 5.55 12.44
CA VAL A 102 -2.61 5.44 10.97
C VAL A 102 -3.82 4.65 10.46
N LEU A 103 -4.61 5.30 9.59
CA LEU A 103 -5.73 4.72 8.88
C LEU A 103 -5.23 4.04 7.60
N ALA A 104 -5.57 2.76 7.40
CA ALA A 104 -5.16 2.00 6.24
C ALA A 104 -6.17 0.89 5.91
N ASP A 105 -6.07 0.32 4.71
CA ASP A 105 -6.85 -0.86 4.32
C ASP A 105 -6.21 -2.16 4.83
N SER A 106 -6.85 -3.30 4.52
CA SER A 106 -6.36 -4.61 4.96
C SER A 106 -5.06 -5.06 4.30
N GLY A 107 -4.64 -4.43 3.21
CA GLY A 107 -3.35 -4.66 2.56
C GLY A 107 -2.16 -4.24 3.41
N TYR A 108 -2.37 -3.31 4.34
CA TYR A 108 -1.35 -2.81 5.28
C TYR A 108 -1.27 -3.60 6.59
N LEU A 109 -2.18 -4.57 6.81
CA LEU A 109 -2.18 -5.36 8.03
C LEU A 109 -0.93 -6.24 8.12
N ASN A 110 -0.04 -5.90 9.05
CA ASN A 110 1.10 -6.71 9.45
C ASN A 110 1.24 -6.72 10.99
N SER A 111 2.24 -7.44 11.51
CA SER A 111 2.43 -7.58 12.96
C SER A 111 3.02 -6.33 13.67
N ARG A 112 3.27 -5.24 12.94
CA ARG A 112 4.00 -4.05 13.42
C ARG A 112 3.15 -2.78 13.45
N ILE A 113 2.03 -2.74 12.75
CA ILE A 113 1.23 -1.53 12.57
C ILE A 113 -0.16 -1.71 13.20
N PHE A 114 -0.54 -0.76 14.04
CA PHE A 114 -1.90 -0.62 14.54
C PHE A 114 -2.71 0.16 13.50
N VAL A 115 -3.41 -0.56 12.62
CA VAL A 115 -4.29 0.04 11.62
C VAL A 115 -5.70 0.12 12.17
N VAL A 116 -6.27 1.33 12.22
CA VAL A 116 -7.72 1.50 12.44
C VAL A 116 -8.40 1.36 11.08
N SER A 117 -8.88 0.16 10.74
CA SER A 117 -9.66 -0.07 9.52
C SER A 117 -11.14 0.20 9.79
N HIS A 118 -11.76 1.08 8.99
CA HIS A 118 -13.21 1.30 9.00
C HIS A 118 -13.87 0.47 7.90
N VAL A 119 -14.62 -0.55 8.28
CA VAL A 119 -15.66 -1.13 7.43
C VAL A 119 -16.96 -1.10 8.23
N GLY A 120 -17.89 -0.20 7.89
CA GLY A 120 -19.28 -0.30 8.35
C GLY A 120 -19.69 0.42 9.64
N GLY A 121 -19.01 1.51 10.05
CA GLY A 121 -19.57 2.45 11.03
C GLY A 121 -19.27 2.18 12.51
N GLU A 122 -18.30 1.33 12.83
CA GLU A 122 -17.77 1.18 14.19
C GLU A 122 -16.22 1.32 14.19
N LYS A 123 -15.68 2.02 15.20
CA LYS A 123 -14.24 2.22 15.40
C LYS A 123 -13.58 0.91 15.85
N VAL A 124 -12.70 0.36 15.03
CA VAL A 124 -11.90 -0.82 15.40
C VAL A 124 -10.47 -0.39 15.72
N VAL A 125 -10.07 -0.56 16.99
CA VAL A 125 -8.69 -0.49 17.47
C VAL A 125 -8.29 -1.92 17.80
N THR A 126 -7.29 -2.50 17.13
CA THR A 126 -6.88 -3.90 17.40
C THR A 126 -5.48 -3.98 18.01
N PRO A 127 -5.33 -4.51 19.24
CA PRO A 127 -4.07 -5.01 19.75
C PRO A 127 -3.86 -6.51 19.45
N GLU A 128 -2.58 -6.90 19.46
CA GLU A 128 -2.00 -8.24 19.65
C GLU A 128 -2.56 -9.45 18.88
N ARG A 129 -1.69 -10.01 18.03
CA ARG A 129 -1.43 -11.47 17.89
C ARG A 129 -2.69 -12.36 17.84
N TYR A 130 -3.16 -12.63 16.62
CA TYR A 130 -4.17 -13.66 16.34
C TYR A 130 -3.63 -15.07 16.65
N GLU A 131 -3.60 -15.48 17.92
CA GLU A 131 -3.63 -16.91 18.26
C GLU A 131 -5.06 -17.42 18.02
N LYS A 132 -5.18 -18.30 17.03
CA LYS A 132 -6.40 -19.08 16.76
C LYS A 132 -6.92 -19.70 18.06
N ARG A 133 -8.12 -19.31 18.50
CA ARG A 133 -8.99 -20.18 19.28
C ARG A 133 -10.24 -20.50 18.48
N PHE A 134 -10.27 -21.73 17.98
CA PHE A 134 -11.53 -22.38 17.65
C PHE A 134 -12.37 -22.41 18.93
N VAL A 135 -13.56 -21.82 18.89
CA VAL A 135 -14.59 -22.10 19.87
C VAL A 135 -15.55 -23.09 19.22
N GLU A 136 -15.38 -24.37 19.51
CA GLU A 136 -16.50 -25.30 19.49
C GLU A 136 -17.51 -24.76 20.51
N GLN A 137 -18.65 -24.25 20.04
CA GLN A 137 -19.80 -24.04 20.89
C GLN A 137 -20.63 -25.31 20.85
N ALA A 138 -20.60 -26.03 21.97
CA ALA A 138 -21.66 -26.92 22.38
C ALA A 138 -22.93 -26.08 22.63
N ILE A 139 -23.98 -26.36 21.86
CA ILE A 139 -25.36 -26.57 22.34
C ILE A 139 -25.95 -27.69 21.47
#